data_AF-A0A931UYS8-F1
#
_entry.id   AF-A0A931UYS8-F1
#
_cell.length_a   1.000
_cell.length_b   1.000
_cell.length_c   1.000
_cell.angle_alpha   90.00
_cell.angle_beta   90.00
_cell.angle_gamma   90.00
#
_symmetry.space_group_name_H-M   'P 1'
#
loop_
_entity.id
_entity.type
_entity.pdbx_description
1 polymer ?
#
loop_
_entity_poly.entity_id
_entity_poly.type
_entity_poly.pdbx_seq_one_letter_code
_entity_poly.pdbx_strand_id
1 'polypeptide(L)' 'MRLAARIEEELGERVDLQVGARGQFDVLVDEQVVASKQRVSLSQRLLGADGFPDVESTVDAVEARLSSP' A
#
# COMPACT_ATOMS: atom_id res chain seq x y z
N MET A 1 9.56 7.08 5.90
CA MET A 1 9.99 5.70 5.59
C MET A 1 9.25 5.26 4.34
N ARG A 2 9.87 4.55 3.39
CA ARG A 2 9.24 4.18 2.09
C ARG A 2 8.63 2.78 2.21
N LEU A 3 7.35 2.62 1.90
CA LEU A 3 6.60 1.35 2.04
C LEU A 3 7.30 0.16 1.37
N ALA A 4 7.81 0.33 0.15
CA ALA A 4 8.51 -0.73 -0.58
C ALA A 4 9.71 -1.29 0.20
N ALA A 5 10.57 -0.40 0.74
CA ALA A 5 11.71 -0.82 1.53
C ALA A 5 11.29 -1.57 2.80
N ARG A 6 10.18 -1.16 3.42
CA ARG A 6 9.65 -1.83 4.60
C ARG A 6 9.17 -3.25 4.30
N ILE A 7 8.47 -3.44 3.18
CA ILE A 7 8.04 -4.77 2.70
C ILE A 7 9.25 -5.65 2.41
N GLU A 8 10.26 -5.11 1.71
CA GLU A 8 11.49 -5.84 1.39
C GLU A 8 12.27 -6.27 2.64
N GLU A 9 12.35 -5.39 3.64
CA GLU A 9 13.04 -5.65 4.90
C GLU A 9 12.32 -6.68 5.78
N GLU A 10 10.99 -6.61 5.90
CA GLU A 10 10.22 -7.45 6.82
C GLU A 10 9.80 -8.79 6.22
N LEU A 11 9.43 -8.82 4.94
CA LEU A 11 8.92 -10.03 4.30
C LEU A 11 9.97 -10.75 3.44
N GLY A 12 11.10 -10.09 3.15
CA GLY A 12 12.14 -10.65 2.27
C GLY A 12 11.73 -10.72 0.79
N GLU A 13 10.60 -10.08 0.44
CA GLU A 13 10.04 -10.07 -0.91
C GLU A 13 10.55 -8.88 -1.70
N ARG A 14 10.83 -9.07 -2.99
CA ARG A 14 11.23 -7.98 -3.88
C ARG A 14 10.01 -7.16 -4.31
N VAL A 15 10.11 -5.83 -4.23
CA VAL A 15 9.03 -4.94 -4.68
C VAL A 15 9.40 -4.24 -5.99
N ASP A 16 8.63 -4.50 -7.04
CA ASP A 16 8.77 -3.77 -8.31
C ASP A 16 7.89 -2.51 -8.30
N LEU A 17 8.48 -1.36 -8.61
CA LEU A 17 7.78 -0.07 -8.68
C LEU A 17 7.38 0.24 -10.12
N GLN A 18 6.10 0.56 -10.32
CA GLN A 18 5.55 0.96 -11.62
C GLN A 18 4.88 2.34 -11.54
N VAL A 19 5.01 3.11 -12.63
CA VAL A 19 4.33 4.42 -12.74
C VAL A 19 2.90 4.20 -13.21
N GLY A 20 1.94 4.49 -12.33
CA GLY A 20 0.50 4.44 -12.64
C GLY A 20 -0.06 5.76 -13.16
N ALA A 21 -1.39 5.83 -13.24
CA ALA A 21 -2.11 7.04 -13.60
C ALA A 21 -1.97 8.14 -12.54
N ARG A 22 -2.29 9.39 -12.92
CA ARG A 22 -2.21 10.53 -12.00
C ARG A 22 -3.10 10.31 -10.77
N GLY A 23 -2.47 10.31 -9.59
CA GLY A 23 -3.16 10.15 -8.32
C GLY A 23 -3.47 8.70 -7.93
N GLN A 24 -3.03 7.74 -8.74
CA GLN A 24 -3.10 6.32 -8.43
C GLN A 24 -1.99 5.94 -7.45
N PHE A 25 -2.34 5.08 -6.51
CA PHE A 25 -1.41 4.39 -5.64
C PHE A 25 -2.09 3.08 -5.25
N ASP A 26 -1.58 1.98 -5.79
CA ASP A 26 -2.08 0.64 -5.54
C ASP A 26 -0.88 -0.24 -5.20
N VAL A 27 -1.09 -1.16 -4.26
CA VAL A 27 -0.15 -2.22 -3.90
C VAL A 27 -0.81 -3.52 -4.32
N LEU A 28 -0.10 -4.29 -5.12
CA LEU A 28 -0.60 -5.52 -5.70
C LEU A 28 0.29 -6.70 -5.31
N VAL A 29 -0.35 -7.86 -5.09
CA VAL A 29 0.28 -9.17 -4.93
C VAL A 29 -0.45 -10.12 -5.87
N ASP A 30 0.28 -10.82 -6.75
CA ASP A 30 -0.29 -11.66 -7.82
C ASP A 30 -1.40 -10.97 -8.62
N GLU A 31 -1.14 -9.73 -9.06
CA GLU A 31 -2.09 -8.89 -9.82
C GLU A 31 -3.38 -8.51 -9.04
N GLN A 32 -3.48 -8.83 -7.75
CA GLN A 32 -4.60 -8.47 -6.90
C GLN A 32 -4.24 -7.30 -6.00
N VAL A 33 -5.12 -6.30 -5.94
CA VAL A 33 -4.96 -5.12 -5.09
C VAL A 33 -5.16 -5.50 -3.63
N VAL A 34 -4.12 -5.29 -2.79
CA VAL A 34 -4.17 -5.52 -1.34
C VAL A 34 -4.29 -4.21 -0.56
N ALA A 35 -3.81 -3.10 -1.13
CA ALA A 35 -3.98 -1.76 -0.57
C ALA A 35 -4.06 -0.71 -1.68
N SER A 36 -4.87 0.32 -1.47
CA SER A 36 -5.05 1.42 -2.42
C SER A 36 -5.19 2.74 -1.69
N LYS A 37 -4.83 3.81 -2.39
CA LYS A 37 -5.17 5.16 -1.95
C LYS A 37 -6.68 5.37 -1.96
N GLN A 38 -7.21 5.76 -0.81
CA GLN A 38 -8.62 6.05 -0.62
C GLN A 38 -8.96 7.51 -0.93
N ARG A 39 -10.19 7.74 -1.40
CA ARG A 39 -10.72 9.09 -1.50
C ARG A 39 -11.10 9.59 -0.12
N VAL A 40 -10.38 10.59 0.36
CA VAL A 40 -10.68 11.28 1.62
C VAL A 40 -11.53 12.53 1.38
N SER A 41 -12.53 12.72 2.24
CA SER A 41 -13.39 13.90 2.26
C SER A 41 -12.62 15.16 2.69
N LEU A 42 -13.23 16.34 2.50
CA LEU A 42 -12.60 17.60 2.89
C LEU A 42 -12.36 17.68 4.40
N SER A 43 -13.30 17.20 5.22
CA SER A 43 -13.15 17.18 6.68
C SER A 43 -12.02 16.25 7.13
N GLN A 44 -11.86 15.10 6.49
CA GLN A 44 -10.76 14.18 6.76
C GLN A 44 -9.40 14.78 6.39
N ARG A 45 -9.30 15.53 5.28
CA ARG A 45 -8.07 16.24 4.92
C ARG A 45 -7.68 17.32 5.91
N LEU A 46 -8.65 18.04 6.47
CA LEU A 46 -8.39 19.04 7.51
C LEU A 46 -7.83 18.41 8.79
N LEU A 47 -8.11 17.13 9.03
CA LEU A 47 -7.56 16.34 10.13
C LEU A 47 -6.21 15.67 9.78
N GLY A 48 -5.63 15.98 8.62
CA GLY A 48 -4.34 15.46 8.18
C GLY A 48 -4.38 14.17 7.37
N ALA A 49 -5.55 13.64 7.03
CA ALA A 49 -5.65 12.45 6.18
C ALA A 49 -5.33 12.79 4.71
N ASP A 50 -4.42 12.05 4.10
CA ASP A 50 -4.00 12.21 2.71
C ASP A 50 -4.49 11.07 1.79
N GLY A 51 -5.15 10.08 2.40
CA GLY A 51 -5.78 8.93 1.76
C GLY A 51 -4.82 7.79 1.45
N PHE A 52 -3.52 7.91 1.78
CA PHE A 52 -2.61 6.78 1.62
C PHE A 52 -2.89 5.72 2.69
N PRO A 53 -2.74 4.42 2.36
CA PRO A 53 -2.87 3.37 3.35
C PRO A 53 -1.72 3.47 4.36
N ASP A 54 -2.00 3.04 5.59
CA ASP A 54 -1.00 2.99 6.65
C ASP A 54 0.05 1.90 6.34
N VAL A 55 1.31 2.15 6.69
CA VAL A 55 2.43 1.26 6.34
C VAL A 55 2.29 -0.10 7.01
N GLU A 56 2.02 -0.14 8.31
CA GLU A 56 1.90 -1.39 9.07
C GLU A 56 0.73 -2.21 8.51
N SER A 57 -0.44 -1.58 8.36
CA SER A 57 -1.62 -2.25 7.78
C SER A 57 -1.39 -2.78 6.36
N THR A 58 -0.53 -2.12 5.58
CA THR A 58 -0.23 -2.55 4.21
C THR A 58 0.73 -3.73 4.20
N VAL A 59 1.72 -3.76 5.10
CA VAL A 59 2.64 -4.91 5.24
C VAL A 59 1.86 -6.13 5.68
N ASP A 60 1.00 -6.01 6.69
CA ASP A 60 0.12 -7.09 7.16
C ASP A 60 -0.76 -7.65 6.03
N ALA A 61 -1.33 -6.76 5.20
CA ALA A 61 -2.16 -7.16 4.07
C ALA A 61 -1.36 -7.92 2.99
N VAL A 62 -0.11 -7.52 2.73
CA VAL A 62 0.80 -8.21 1.82
C VAL A 62 1.17 -9.59 2.37
N GLU A 63 1.58 -9.68 3.63
CA GLU A 63 1.92 -10.95 4.30
C GLU A 63 0.75 -11.93 4.28
N ALA A 64 -0.45 -11.47 4.62
CA ALA A 64 -1.65 -12.27 4.60
C ALA A 64 -1.96 -12.83 3.20
N ARG A 65 -1.75 -12.03 2.15
CA ARG A 65 -2.00 -12.46 0.76
C ARG A 65 -0.94 -13.44 0.25
N LEU A 66 0.32 -13.30 0.65
CA LEU A 66 1.40 -14.25 0.33
C LEU A 66 1.22 -15.59 1.05
N SER A 67 0.65 -15.55 2.25
CA SER A 67 0.37 -16.74 3.06
C SER A 67 -0.91 -17.47 2.66
N SER A 68 -1.70 -16.90 1.75
CA SER A 68 -2.95 -17.49 1.25
C SER A 68 -2.69 -18.23 -0.07
N PRO A 69 -2.99 -19.55 -0.16
CA PRO A 69 -2.72 -20.38 -1.34
C PRO A 69 -3.61 -20.09 -2.54
#